data_AF-A0A377Z212-F1
#
_entry.id   AF-A0A377Z212-F1
#
_cell.length_a   1.000
_cell.length_b   1.000
_cell.length_c   1.000
_cell.angle_alpha   90.00
_cell.angle_beta   90.00
_cell.angle_gamma   90.00
#
_symmetry.space_group_name_H-M   'P 1'
#
loop_
_entity.id
_entity.type
_entity.pdbx_description
1 polymer ?
#
loop_
_entity_poly.entity_id
_entity_poly.type
_entity_poly.pdbx_seq_one_letter_code
_entity_poly.pdbx_strand_id
1 'polypeptide(L)' 'MSADISRASGVGEHFNDKAAVVARLRELLAEHKIMTILVKGSRSAAMEEVVRALQETGTC' A
#
# COMPACT_ATOMS: atom_id res chain seq x y z
N MET A 1 -14.40 -7.18 6.89
CA MET A 1 -13.43 -8.31 6.95
C MET A 1 -11.99 -7.83 7.15
N SER A 2 -11.32 -7.17 6.20
CA SER A 2 -9.97 -6.62 6.44
C SER A 2 -9.94 -5.44 7.43
N ALA A 3 -10.99 -4.62 7.45
CA ALA A 3 -11.18 -3.58 8.48
C ALA A 3 -11.20 -4.18 9.90
N ASP A 4 -11.86 -5.32 10.07
CA ASP A 4 -11.96 -5.99 11.37
C ASP A 4 -10.62 -6.62 11.79
N ILE A 5 -9.84 -7.12 10.81
CA ILE A 5 -8.48 -7.62 11.05
C ILE A 5 -7.56 -6.50 11.53
N SER A 6 -7.54 -5.36 10.83
CA SER A 6 -6.73 -4.19 11.22
C SER A 6 -7.10 -3.71 12.63
N ARG A 7 -8.40 -3.64 12.95
CA ARG A 7 -8.87 -3.27 14.29
C ARG A 7 -8.45 -4.28 15.36
N ALA A 8 -8.49 -5.57 15.06
CA ALA A 8 -8.17 -6.63 16.02
C ALA A 8 -6.66 -6.83 16.24
N SER A 9 -5.84 -6.64 15.20
CA SER A 9 -4.37 -6.79 15.29
C SER A 9 -3.70 -5.61 15.99
N GLY A 10 -4.33 -4.43 15.99
CA GLY A 10 -3.72 -3.18 16.45
C GLY A 10 -2.58 -2.68 15.55
N VAL A 11 -2.35 -3.35 14.41
CA VAL A 11 -1.33 -3.02 13.42
C VAL A 11 -1.89 -3.17 12.01
N GLY A 12 -1.50 -2.25 11.13
CA GLY A 12 -1.97 -2.20 9.75
C GLY A 12 -3.26 -1.41 9.56
N GLU A 13 -3.51 -1.03 8.32
CA GLU A 13 -4.58 -0.11 7.93
C GLU A 13 -5.43 -0.74 6.82
N HIS A 14 -6.74 -0.47 6.82
CA HIS A 14 -7.63 -0.89 5.75
C HIS A 14 -8.09 0.30 4.91
N PHE A 15 -8.07 0.13 3.59
CA PHE A 15 -8.46 1.13 2.61
C PHE A 15 -9.52 0.57 1.67
N ASN A 16 -10.44 1.44 1.23
CA ASN A 16 -11.53 1.08 0.31
C ASN A 16 -11.12 1.15 -1.16
N ASP A 17 -10.04 1.86 -1.47
CA ASP A 17 -9.53 2.07 -2.83
C ASP A 17 -8.00 2.11 -2.86
N LYS A 18 -7.44 1.87 -4.05
CA LYS A 18 -5.99 1.82 -4.25
C LYS A 18 -5.32 3.20 -4.17
N ALA A 19 -6.05 4.28 -4.46
CA ALA A 19 -5.48 5.63 -4.41
C ALA A 19 -5.15 6.02 -2.97
N ALA A 20 -6.03 5.68 -2.02
CA ALA A 20 -5.80 5.87 -0.59
C ALA A 20 -4.59 5.05 -0.09
N VAL A 21 -4.43 3.80 -0.57
CA VAL A 21 -3.24 2.99 -0.28
C VAL A 21 -1.97 3.68 -0.78
N VAL A 22 -1.96 4.15 -2.04
CA VAL A 22 -0.78 4.81 -2.64
C VAL A 22 -0.43 6.09 -1.89
N ALA A 23 -1.41 6.91 -1.51
CA ALA A 23 -1.18 8.13 -0.74
C ALA A 23 -0.50 7.82 0.60
N ARG A 24 -1.03 6.84 1.35
CA ARG A 24 -0.44 6.43 2.64
C ARG A 24 0.97 5.87 2.49
N LEU A 25 1.20 5.02 1.48
CA LEU A 25 2.52 4.45 1.24
C LEU A 25 3.55 5.51 0.88
N ARG A 26 3.16 6.59 0.17
CA ARG A 26 4.05 7.73 -0.11
C ARG A 26 4.45 8.48 1.15
N GLU A 27 3.52 8.70 2.08
CA GLU A 27 3.83 9.30 3.37
C GLU A 27 4.84 8.45 4.16
N LEU A 28 4.62 7.13 4.21
CA LEU A 28 5.52 6.20 4.91
C LEU A 28 6.91 6.15 4.28
N LEU A 29 7.01 6.20 2.94
CA LEU A 29 8.30 6.27 2.24
C LEU A 29 9.03 7.59 2.49
N ALA A 30 8.30 8.70 2.67
CA ALA A 30 8.90 9.98 3.04
C ALA A 30 9.38 9.99 4.51
N GLU A 31 8.67 9.32 5.40
CA GLU A 31 9.02 9.18 6.82
C GLU A 31 10.20 8.21 7.03
N HIS A 32 10.23 7.10 6.29
CA HIS A 32 11.23 6.05 6.43
C HIS A 32 12.14 5.98 5.20
N LYS A 33 13.36 6.53 5.32
CA LYS A 33 14.36 6.57 4.24
C LYS A 33 14.72 5.20 3.64
N ILE A 34 14.57 4.12 4.41
CA ILE A 34 14.81 2.75 3.96
C ILE A 34 13.60 1.91 4.38
N MET A 35 12.79 1.52 3.40
CA MET A 35 11.59 0.72 3.61
C MET A 35 11.46 -0.31 2.48
N THR A 36 11.06 -1.53 2.82
CA THR A 36 10.74 -2.58 1.84
C THR A 36 9.23 -2.80 1.83
N ILE A 37 8.62 -2.68 0.65
CA ILE A 37 7.18 -2.87 0.45
C ILE A 37 6.95 -4.13 -0.37
N LEU A 38 6.15 -5.06 0.16
CA LEU A 38 5.65 -6.22 -0.57
C LEU A 38 4.18 -6.00 -0.93
N VAL A 39 3.89 -5.94 -2.23
CA VAL A 39 2.52 -5.81 -2.74
C VAL A 39 1.99 -7.19 -3.13
N LYS A 40 0.83 -7.58 -2.59
CA LYS A 40 0.18 -8.87 -2.88
C LYS A 40 -1.32 -8.70 -3.07
N GLY A 41 -1.88 -9.38 -4.07
CA GLY A 41 -3.32 -9.49 -4.29
C GLY A 41 -3.64 -10.68 -5.19
N SER A 42 -4.94 -11.00 -5.33
CA SER A 42 -5.37 -11.91 -6.39
C SER A 42 -5.11 -11.29 -7.77
N ARG A 43 -5.09 -12.11 -8.83
CA ARG A 43 -4.98 -11.61 -10.20
C ARG A 43 -6.09 -10.60 -10.54
N SER A 44 -7.32 -10.86 -10.10
CA SER A 44 -8.47 -9.98 -10.33
C SER A 44 -8.39 -8.65 -9.58
N ALA A 45 -7.54 -8.53 -8.56
CA ALA A 45 -7.40 -7.30 -7.80
C ALA A 45 -6.51 -6.26 -8.50
N ALA A 46 -5.79 -6.64 -9.56
CA ALA A 46 -4.91 -5.76 -10.33
C ALA A 46 -3.95 -4.93 -9.43
N MET A 47 -3.28 -5.58 -8.47
CA MET A 47 -2.41 -4.91 -7.49
C MET A 47 -1.11 -4.38 -8.07
N GLU A 48 -0.76 -4.78 -9.29
CA GLU A 48 0.31 -4.18 -10.08
C GLU A 48 0.09 -2.68 -10.34
N GLU A 49 -1.15 -2.19 -10.29
CA GLU A 49 -1.45 -0.75 -10.35
C GLU A 49 -0.84 0.03 -9.18
N VAL A 50 -0.82 -0.55 -7.98
CA VAL A 50 -0.19 0.08 -6.80
C VAL A 50 1.32 0.16 -7.00
N VAL A 51 1.93 -0.89 -7.56
CA VAL A 51 3.37 -0.92 -7.85
C VAL A 51 3.71 0.18 -8.87
N ARG A 52 2.96 0.26 -9.98
CA ARG A 52 3.14 1.31 -11.00
C ARG A 52 3.04 2.71 -10.43
N ALA A 53 1.99 3.00 -9.64
CA ALA A 53 1.77 4.32 -9.06
C ALA A 53 2.86 4.76 -8.05
N LEU A 54 3.53 3.79 -7.40
CA LEU A 54 4.68 4.07 -6.53
C LEU A 54 5.98 4.30 -7.33
N GLN A 55 6.20 3.51 -8.37
CA GLN A 55 7.38 3.59 -9.25
C GLN A 55 7.37 4.81 -10.16
N GLU A 56 6.21 5.31 -10.60
CA GLU A 56 6.11 6.55 -11.41
C GLU A 56 6.67 7.79 -10.70
N THR A 57 6.90 7.71 -9.39
CA THR A 57 7.55 8.74 -8.56
C THR A 57 9.04 8.52 -8.29
N GLY A 58 9.58 7.36 -8.64
CA GLY A 58 11.00 7.03 -8.49
C GLY A 58 11.53 6.52 -9.82
N THR A 59 12.12 7.41 -10.61
CA THR A 59 12.88 7.01 -11.80
C THR A 59 13.88 5.93 -11.41
N CYS A 60 13.83 4.81 -12.14
CA CYS A 60 14.73 3.67 -12.06
C CYS A 60 16.21 4.06 -12.00
#